data_AF-A0ABD5RUF6-F1
#
_entry.id   AF-A0ABD5RUF6-F1
#
_cell.length_a   1.000
_cell.length_b   1.000
_cell.length_c   1.000
_cell.angle_alpha   90.00
_cell.angle_beta   90.00
_cell.angle_gamma   90.00
#
_symmetry.space_group_name_H-M   'P 1'
#
loop_
_entity.id
_entity.type
_entity.pdbx_description
1 polymer ?
#
loop_
_entity_poly.entity_id
_entity_poly.type
_entity_poly.pdbx_seq_one_letter_code
_entity_poly.pdbx_strand_id
1 'polypeptide(L)' 'MRDNIAEAQTALAHAIDSESYDQLSAKDQAYLQEAAHFLTLVQN' A
#
# COMPACT_ATOMS: atom_id res chain seq x y z
N MET A 1 -7.35 1.74 16.27
CA MET A 1 -7.10 2.85 15.31
C MET A 1 -5.63 2.89 14.90
N ARG A 2 -4.68 3.06 15.83
CA ARG A 2 -3.24 2.94 15.53
C ARG A 2 -2.85 1.55 15.01
N ASP A 3 -3.40 0.51 15.61
CA ASP A 3 -3.16 -0.89 15.19
C ASP A 3 -3.70 -1.15 13.76
N ASN A 4 -4.89 -0.64 13.45
CA ASN A 4 -5.50 -0.78 12.12
C ASN A 4 -4.67 -0.12 11.00
N ILE A 5 -3.95 0.98 11.31
CA ILE A 5 -3.08 1.67 10.34
C ILE A 5 -1.82 0.85 10.09
N ALA A 6 -1.22 0.29 11.15
CA ALA A 6 -0.05 -0.57 11.03
C ALA A 6 -0.35 -1.88 10.27
N GLU A 7 -1.52 -2.48 10.52
CA GLU A 7 -2.01 -3.65 9.76
C GLU A 7 -2.26 -3.31 8.28
N ALA A 8 -2.90 -2.16 8.00
CA ALA A 8 -3.14 -1.71 6.63
C ALA A 8 -1.84 -1.43 5.86
N GLN A 9 -0.83 -0.85 6.51
CA GLN A 9 0.49 -0.65 5.91
C GLN A 9 1.18 -1.98 5.59
N THR A 10 1.12 -2.94 6.50
CA THR A 10 1.74 -4.26 6.31
C THR A 10 1.07 -5.01 5.15
N ALA A 11 -0.27 -5.01 5.10
CA ALA A 11 -1.02 -5.65 4.03
C ALA A 11 -0.75 -4.99 2.67
N LEU A 12 -0.66 -3.65 2.63
CA LEU A 12 -0.40 -2.92 1.40
C LEU A 12 1.04 -3.08 0.91
N ALA A 13 2.02 -3.08 1.80
CA ALA A 13 3.42 -3.39 1.46
C ALA A 13 3.53 -4.78 0.84
N HIS A 14 2.88 -5.79 1.44
CA HIS A 14 2.84 -7.14 0.87
C HIS A 14 2.15 -7.19 -0.50
N ALA A 15 1.09 -6.41 -0.72
CA ALA A 15 0.43 -6.33 -2.02
C ALA A 15 1.34 -5.73 -3.09
N ILE A 16 2.14 -4.72 -2.76
CA ILE A 16 3.10 -4.07 -3.66
C ILE A 16 4.30 -4.98 -3.95
N ASP A 17 4.80 -5.72 -2.96
CA ASP A 17 5.94 -6.63 -3.12
C ASP A 17 5.56 -7.97 -3.80
N SER A 18 4.27 -8.19 -4.09
CA SER A 18 3.80 -9.44 -4.69
C SER A 18 4.11 -9.55 -6.19
N GLU A 19 4.34 -10.77 -6.69
CA GLU A 19 4.55 -11.02 -8.13
C GLU A 19 3.34 -10.58 -9.00
N SER A 20 2.15 -10.52 -8.41
CA SER A 20 0.95 -10.00 -9.09
C SER A 20 0.96 -8.48 -9.29
N TYR A 21 1.75 -7.74 -8.54
CA TYR A 21 1.84 -6.28 -8.65
C TYR A 21 2.35 -5.85 -10.04
N ASP A 22 3.36 -6.54 -10.55
CA ASP A 22 3.95 -6.28 -11.87
C ASP A 22 2.98 -6.59 -13.03
N GLN A 23 1.92 -7.35 -12.77
CA GLN A 23 0.88 -7.70 -13.73
C GLN A 23 -0.24 -6.64 -13.79
N LEU A 24 -0.27 -5.72 -12.83
CA LEU A 24 -1.26 -4.65 -12.78
C LEU A 24 -1.01 -3.59 -13.85
N SER A 25 -2.05 -2.83 -14.18
CA SER A 25 -1.87 -1.65 -15.02
C SER A 25 -1.05 -0.59 -14.29
N ALA A 26 -0.34 0.27 -15.03
CA ALA A 26 0.40 1.39 -14.45
C ALA A 26 -0.50 2.30 -13.57
N LYS A 27 -1.79 2.38 -13.88
CA LYS A 27 -2.77 3.14 -13.11
C LYS A 27 -3.04 2.49 -11.75
N ASP A 28 -3.20 1.18 -11.71
CA ASP A 28 -3.47 0.44 -10.48
C ASP A 28 -2.23 0.37 -9.58
N GLN A 29 -1.04 0.23 -10.19
CA GLN A 29 0.24 0.35 -9.48
C GLN A 29 0.38 1.72 -8.81
N ALA A 30 0.02 2.81 -9.52
CA ALA A 30 0.03 4.16 -8.97
C ALA A 30 -0.94 4.34 -7.79
N TYR A 31 -2.16 3.78 -7.87
CA TYR A 31 -3.10 3.83 -6.75
C TYR A 31 -2.57 3.14 -5.48
N LEU A 32 -1.92 1.98 -5.64
CA LEU A 32 -1.33 1.27 -4.50
C LEU A 32 -0.16 2.05 -3.88
N GLN A 33 0.69 2.66 -4.70
CA GLN A 33 1.78 3.52 -4.21
C GLN A 33 1.25 4.78 -3.51
N GLU A 34 0.22 5.41 -4.06
CA GLU A 34 -0.43 6.57 -3.45
C GLU A 34 -1.07 6.21 -2.10
N ALA A 35 -1.76 5.08 -2.01
CA ALA A 35 -2.31 4.58 -0.75
C ALA A 35 -1.22 4.30 0.30
N ALA A 36 -0.06 3.76 -0.12
CA ALA A 36 1.07 3.49 0.79
C ALA A 36 1.68 4.78 1.32
N HIS A 37 1.79 5.80 0.45
CA HIS A 37 2.23 7.13 0.84
C HIS A 37 1.29 7.77 1.86
N PHE A 38 -0.03 7.77 1.60
CA PHE A 38 -1.01 8.32 2.52
C PHE A 38 -1.00 7.66 3.89
N LEU A 39 -0.92 6.32 3.94
CA LEU A 39 -0.84 5.61 5.22
C LEU A 39 0.42 5.97 6.01
N THR A 40 1.53 6.28 5.34
CA THR A 40 2.77 6.75 6.00
C THR A 40 2.58 8.15 6.58
N LEU A 41 1.92 9.06 5.84
CA LEU A 41 1.64 10.42 6.33
C LEU A 41 0.71 10.44 7.54
N VAL A 42 -0.31 9.58 7.57
CA VAL A 42 -1.31 9.54 8.65
C VAL A 42 -0.76 8.90 9.95
N GLN A 43 0.29 8.08 9.86
CA GLN A 43 0.88 7.42 11.02
C GLN A 43 1.87 8.33 11.79
N ASN A 44 2.49 9.28 11.10
CA ASN A 44 3.45 10.25 11.65
C ASN A 44 2.74 11.45 12.29
#